data_AF-S6CVV3-F1
#
_entry.id   AF-S6CVV3-F1
#
_cell.length_a   1.000
_cell.length_b   1.000
_cell.length_c   1.000
_cell.angle_alpha   90.00
_cell.angle_beta   90.00
_cell.angle_gamma   90.00
#
_symmetry.space_group_name_H-M   'P 1'
#
loop_
_entity.id
_entity.type
_entity.pdbx_description
1 polymer ?
#
loop_
_entity_poly.entity_id
_entity_poly.type
_entity_poly.pdbx_seq_one_letter_code
_entity_poly.pdbx_strand_id
1 'polypeptide(L)'
;MAQNNIIQNRVQDAAAFEEEKNRFFSICRSGNIFEFMESVPFLSNVGHLVHEYDHHGRLCTHMVARFDLNNAVMKIELLLNMGADVSARESLTGDSLLHIAVSSKNYELAEWLCRDLKANLIAINYAHLTPYHLAYFFRDQRMMEILKSNGAVCDDPVTSGGSGGF
;
A
#
# COMPACT_ATOMS: atom_id res chain seq x y z
N MET A 1 -3.34 10.39 43.96
CA MET A 1 -3.00 11.55 43.10
C MET A 1 -1.94 11.20 42.06
N ALA A 2 -0.79 10.61 42.42
CA ALA A 2 0.26 10.24 41.44
C ALA A 2 -0.19 9.22 40.36
N GLN A 3 -0.94 8.16 40.73
CA GLN A 3 -1.41 7.15 39.77
C GLN A 3 -2.36 7.73 38.69
N ASN A 4 -3.23 8.69 39.06
CA ASN A 4 -4.15 9.35 38.11
C ASN A 4 -3.41 10.23 37.11
N ASN A 5 -2.36 10.94 37.54
CA ASN A 5 -1.56 11.77 36.64
C ASN A 5 -0.78 10.94 35.63
N ILE A 6 -0.27 9.77 36.03
CA ILE A 6 0.42 8.84 35.10
C ILE A 6 -0.55 8.29 34.05
N ILE A 7 -1.76 7.92 34.45
CA ILE A 7 -2.78 7.41 33.51
C ILE A 7 -3.22 8.52 32.55
N GLN A 8 -3.46 9.74 33.05
CA GLN A 8 -3.85 10.86 32.20
C GLN A 8 -2.77 11.24 31.18
N ASN A 9 -1.50 11.28 31.58
CA ASN A 9 -0.40 11.54 30.66
C ASN A 9 -0.32 10.47 29.56
N ARG A 10 -0.43 9.18 29.91
CA ARG A 10 -0.43 8.09 28.91
C ARG A 10 -1.60 8.18 27.92
N VAL A 11 -2.78 8.60 28.39
CA VAL A 11 -3.95 8.79 27.51
C VAL A 11 -3.73 9.98 26.58
N GLN A 12 -3.15 11.08 27.06
CA GLN A 12 -2.82 12.24 26.23
C GLN A 12 -1.75 11.90 25.19
N ASP A 13 -0.70 11.17 25.56
CA ASP A 13 0.37 10.74 24.66
C ASP A 13 -0.19 9.83 23.56
N ALA A 14 -1.10 8.91 23.91
CA ALA A 14 -1.77 8.04 22.94
C ALA A 14 -2.69 8.83 21.99
N ALA A 15 -3.42 9.81 22.49
CA ALA A 15 -4.28 10.66 21.68
C ALA A 15 -3.47 11.52 20.70
N ALA A 16 -2.35 12.10 21.16
CA ALA A 16 -1.44 12.88 20.32
C ALA A 16 -0.79 12.03 19.22
N PHE A 17 -0.37 10.81 19.55
CA PHE A 17 0.15 9.86 18.56
C PHE A 17 -0.92 9.49 17.52
N GLU A 18 -2.14 9.21 17.95
CA GLU A 18 -3.24 8.87 17.04
C GLU A 18 -3.60 10.04 16.11
N GLU A 19 -3.57 11.28 16.62
CA GLU A 19 -3.77 12.48 15.81
C GLU A 19 -2.65 12.66 14.78
N GLU A 20 -1.39 12.50 15.19
CA GLU A 20 -0.23 12.56 14.29
C GLU A 20 -0.29 11.48 13.22
N LYS A 21 -0.66 10.25 13.60
CA LYS A 21 -0.89 9.12 12.69
C LYS A 21 -1.99 9.46 11.69
N ASN A 22 -3.14 9.95 12.15
CA ASN A 22 -4.25 10.33 11.27
C ASN A 22 -3.85 11.44 10.29
N ARG A 23 -3.07 12.43 10.74
CA ARG A 23 -2.51 13.47 9.89
C ARG A 23 -1.57 12.89 8.83
N PHE A 24 -0.64 12.02 9.22
CA PHE A 24 0.27 11.34 8.31
C PHE A 24 -0.47 10.55 7.22
N PHE A 25 -1.47 9.77 7.61
CA PHE A 25 -2.30 9.02 6.68
C PHE A 25 -3.13 9.91 5.76
N SER A 26 -3.62 11.06 6.24
CA SER A 26 -4.32 12.05 5.41
C SER A 26 -3.41 12.60 4.31
N ILE A 27 -2.17 12.99 4.66
CA ILE A 27 -1.18 13.48 3.70
C ILE A 27 -0.81 12.39 2.67
N CYS A 28 -0.63 11.15 3.11
CA CYS A 28 -0.39 10.01 2.22
C CYS A 28 -1.56 9.81 1.24
N ARG A 29 -2.81 9.88 1.74
CA ARG A 29 -4.03 9.64 0.97
C ARG A 29 -4.32 10.71 -0.08
N SER A 30 -4.22 11.98 0.29
CA SER A 30 -4.77 13.08 -0.51
C SER A 30 -3.87 14.31 -0.65
N GLY A 31 -2.79 14.42 0.13
CA GLY A 31 -1.86 15.52 -0.05
C GLY A 31 -1.18 15.43 -1.42
N ASN A 32 -0.74 16.54 -2.00
CA ASN A 32 0.12 16.46 -3.19
C ASN A 32 1.58 16.19 -2.79
N ILE A 33 2.48 16.06 -3.77
CA ILE A 33 3.90 15.82 -3.48
C ILE A 33 4.56 16.95 -2.69
N PHE A 34 4.18 18.22 -2.91
CA PHE A 34 4.73 19.35 -2.17
C PHE A 34 4.33 19.32 -0.70
N GLU A 35 3.04 19.13 -0.41
CA GLU A 35 2.56 18.99 0.97
C GLU A 35 3.21 17.80 1.68
N PHE A 36 3.39 16.68 0.97
CA PHE A 36 4.08 15.52 1.51
C PHE A 36 5.52 15.87 1.91
N MET A 37 6.30 16.47 1.01
CA MET A 37 7.69 16.87 1.27
C MET A 37 7.80 17.96 2.33
N GLU A 38 6.83 18.85 2.44
CA GLU A 38 6.82 19.94 3.41
C GLU A 38 6.39 19.48 4.80
N SER A 39 5.46 18.53 4.91
CA SER A 39 4.86 18.16 6.20
C SER A 39 5.45 16.90 6.80
N VAL A 40 5.66 15.84 6.01
CA VAL A 40 6.04 14.52 6.54
C VAL A 40 7.37 14.53 7.27
N PRO A 41 8.45 15.17 6.77
CA PRO A 41 9.74 15.17 7.46
C PRO A 41 9.75 15.82 8.85
N PHE A 42 8.74 16.63 9.18
CA PHE A 42 8.64 17.32 10.47
C PHE A 42 7.71 16.62 11.46
N LEU A 43 7.14 15.46 11.11
CA LEU A 43 6.40 14.64 12.08
C LEU A 43 7.39 14.00 13.05
N SER A 44 6.95 13.87 14.30
CA SER A 44 7.80 13.52 15.44
C SER A 44 8.32 12.08 15.36
N ASN A 45 7.57 11.18 14.73
CA ASN A 45 7.89 9.75 14.76
C ASN A 45 7.64 9.05 13.41
N VAL A 46 8.06 9.67 12.29
CA VAL A 46 7.85 9.13 10.92
C VAL A 46 8.33 7.68 10.80
N GLY A 47 9.50 7.35 11.36
CA GLY A 47 10.05 5.99 11.30
C GLY A 47 9.17 4.94 11.96
N HIS A 48 8.36 5.31 12.96
CA HIS A 48 7.33 4.42 13.51
C HIS A 48 6.06 4.45 12.66
N LEU A 49 5.62 5.64 12.24
CA LEU A 49 4.36 5.84 11.50
C LEU A 49 4.30 5.06 10.17
N VAL A 50 5.43 4.87 9.49
CA VAL A 50 5.48 4.11 8.22
C VAL A 50 5.13 2.62 8.37
N HIS A 51 5.21 2.08 9.60
CA HIS A 51 4.88 0.69 9.91
C HIS A 51 3.49 0.53 10.53
N GLU A 52 2.78 1.62 10.78
CA GLU A 52 1.44 1.57 11.35
C GLU A 52 0.40 1.20 10.29
N TYR A 53 -0.65 0.53 10.74
CA TYR A 53 -1.84 0.28 9.95
C TYR A 53 -2.93 1.30 10.31
N ASP A 54 -3.64 1.80 9.29
CA ASP A 54 -4.88 2.56 9.51
C ASP A 54 -6.00 1.64 10.04
N HIS A 55 -7.15 2.23 10.37
CA HIS A 55 -8.32 1.46 10.85
C HIS A 55 -8.94 0.54 9.80
N HIS A 56 -8.49 0.58 8.54
CA HIS A 56 -8.88 -0.36 7.49
C HIS A 56 -7.82 -1.45 7.27
N GLY A 57 -6.76 -1.48 8.07
CA GLY A 57 -5.68 -2.45 7.89
C GLY A 57 -4.78 -2.13 6.70
N ARG A 58 -4.50 -0.85 6.43
CA ARG A 58 -3.55 -0.42 5.39
C ARG A 58 -2.36 0.31 5.98
N LEU A 59 -1.16 -0.06 5.53
CA LEU A 59 0.02 0.82 5.61
C LEU A 59 -0.12 2.07 4.74
N CYS A 60 0.71 3.07 5.02
CA CYS A 60 0.79 4.32 4.23
C CYS A 60 1.07 4.09 2.74
N THR A 61 1.89 3.10 2.38
CA THR A 61 2.20 2.72 0.99
C THR A 61 0.95 2.24 0.25
N HIS A 62 0.11 1.41 0.88
CA HIS A 62 -1.18 0.98 0.31
C HIS A 62 -2.12 2.16 0.07
N MET A 63 -2.14 3.15 0.97
CA MET A 63 -2.96 4.36 0.84
C MET A 63 -2.53 5.20 -0.35
N VAL A 64 -1.23 5.43 -0.49
CA VAL A 64 -0.66 6.15 -1.64
C VAL A 64 -1.00 5.42 -2.93
N ALA A 65 -0.75 4.11 -3.02
CA ALA A 65 -1.01 3.31 -4.22
C ALA A 65 -2.49 3.29 -4.63
N ARG A 66 -3.41 3.35 -3.66
CA ARG A 66 -4.85 3.31 -3.90
C ARG A 66 -5.43 4.66 -4.31
N PHE A 67 -4.96 5.75 -3.71
CA PHE A 67 -5.65 7.05 -3.77
C PHE A 67 -4.89 8.14 -4.53
N ASP A 68 -3.57 8.03 -4.72
CA ASP A 68 -2.77 9.07 -5.38
C ASP A 68 -2.26 8.61 -6.74
N LEU A 69 -3.06 8.80 -7.78
CA LEU A 69 -2.71 8.37 -9.14
C LEU A 69 -1.57 9.17 -9.78
N ASN A 70 -1.29 10.39 -9.29
CA ASN A 70 -0.35 11.32 -9.93
C ASN A 70 1.02 11.33 -9.25
N ASN A 71 1.09 11.06 -7.94
CA ASN A 71 2.35 11.13 -7.19
C ASN A 71 2.75 9.80 -6.55
N ALA A 72 2.04 8.69 -6.83
CA ALA A 72 2.27 7.43 -6.13
C ALA A 72 3.72 6.96 -6.14
N VAL A 73 4.38 6.97 -7.30
CA VAL A 73 5.77 6.53 -7.44
C VAL A 73 6.69 7.38 -6.55
N MET A 74 6.66 8.71 -6.72
CA MET A 74 7.52 9.61 -5.94
C MET A 74 7.26 9.51 -4.43
N LYS A 75 6.00 9.42 -4.02
CA LYS A 75 5.66 9.28 -2.60
C LYS A 75 6.09 7.93 -2.03
N ILE A 76 5.91 6.83 -2.75
CA ILE A 76 6.35 5.51 -2.29
C ILE A 76 7.87 5.46 -2.19
N GLU A 77 8.60 6.07 -3.13
CA GLU A 77 10.05 6.20 -3.06
C GLU A 77 10.50 6.98 -1.82
N LEU A 78 9.85 8.11 -1.50
CA LEU A 78 10.12 8.86 -0.28
C LEU A 78 9.80 8.04 0.98
N LEU A 79 8.68 7.32 0.99
CA LEU A 79 8.29 6.45 2.10
C LEU A 79 9.30 5.29 2.30
N LEU A 80 9.82 4.72 1.22
CA LEU A 80 10.90 3.72 1.27
C LEU A 80 12.17 4.28 1.92
N ASN A 81 12.56 5.50 1.57
CA ASN A 81 13.69 6.19 2.21
C ASN A 81 13.45 6.45 3.71
N MET A 82 12.19 6.46 4.15
CA MET A 82 11.78 6.56 5.55
C MET A 82 11.63 5.19 6.24
N GLY A 83 11.88 4.08 5.53
CA GLY A 83 11.82 2.71 6.06
C GLY A 83 10.50 1.97 5.84
N ALA A 84 9.58 2.50 5.04
CA ALA A 84 8.30 1.83 4.78
C ALA A 84 8.48 0.45 4.13
N ASP A 85 7.61 -0.50 4.50
CA ASP A 85 7.55 -1.83 3.88
C ASP A 85 6.60 -1.84 2.68
N VAL A 86 7.12 -2.21 1.51
CA VAL A 86 6.36 -2.36 0.25
C VAL A 86 6.02 -3.82 -0.07
N SER A 87 6.55 -4.77 0.70
CA SER A 87 6.29 -6.20 0.58
C SER A 87 5.08 -6.65 1.41
N ALA A 88 4.68 -5.85 2.39
CA ALA A 88 3.50 -6.06 3.20
C ALA A 88 2.22 -6.19 2.37
N ARG A 89 1.23 -6.85 2.96
CA ARG A 89 -0.10 -7.07 2.37
C ARG A 89 -1.12 -6.25 3.15
N GLU A 90 -2.10 -5.67 2.46
CA GLU A 90 -3.25 -5.03 3.10
C GLU A 90 -4.02 -6.08 3.90
N SER A 91 -4.36 -5.78 5.15
CA SER A 91 -4.90 -6.77 6.08
C SER A 91 -6.29 -7.27 5.71
N LEU A 92 -7.08 -6.48 4.96
CA LEU A 92 -8.47 -6.83 4.62
C LEU A 92 -8.55 -7.81 3.44
N THR A 93 -7.84 -7.53 2.35
CA THR A 93 -7.91 -8.30 1.10
C THR A 93 -6.70 -9.21 0.90
N GLY A 94 -5.63 -8.98 1.67
CA GLY A 94 -4.34 -9.61 1.43
C GLY A 94 -3.67 -9.12 0.15
N ASP A 95 -4.11 -7.97 -0.40
CA ASP A 95 -3.53 -7.39 -1.60
C ASP A 95 -2.10 -6.91 -1.34
N SER A 96 -1.18 -7.28 -2.22
CA SER A 96 0.12 -6.62 -2.28
C SER A 96 0.00 -5.25 -2.95
N LEU A 97 1.06 -4.44 -2.86
CA LEU A 97 1.09 -3.13 -3.50
C LEU A 97 0.80 -3.19 -5.02
N LEU A 98 1.23 -4.26 -5.69
CA LEU A 98 0.96 -4.48 -7.12
C LEU A 98 -0.52 -4.81 -7.40
N HIS A 99 -1.20 -5.56 -6.52
CA HIS A 99 -2.66 -5.77 -6.66
C HIS A 99 -3.42 -4.44 -6.55
N ILE A 100 -2.99 -3.58 -5.63
CA ILE A 100 -3.60 -2.26 -5.43
C ILE A 100 -3.38 -1.37 -6.66
N ALA A 101 -2.16 -1.34 -7.22
CA ALA A 101 -1.87 -0.60 -8.45
C ALA A 101 -2.73 -1.07 -9.63
N VAL A 102 -2.96 -2.38 -9.76
CA VAL A 102 -3.88 -2.95 -10.75
C VAL A 102 -5.31 -2.47 -10.51
N SER A 103 -5.78 -2.56 -9.26
CA SER A 103 -7.16 -2.21 -8.89
C SER A 103 -7.45 -0.71 -9.03
N SER A 104 -6.45 0.15 -8.81
CA SER A 104 -6.54 1.59 -9.00
C SER A 104 -6.30 2.03 -10.45
N LYS A 105 -5.99 1.10 -11.36
CA LYS A 105 -5.60 1.36 -12.76
C LYS A 105 -4.40 2.30 -12.86
N ASN A 106 -3.51 2.27 -11.88
CA ASN A 106 -2.29 3.07 -11.87
C ASN A 106 -1.19 2.34 -12.66
N TYR A 107 -1.23 2.51 -13.98
CA TYR A 107 -0.30 1.87 -14.92
C TYR A 107 1.17 2.24 -14.65
N GLU A 108 1.43 3.50 -14.33
CA GLU A 108 2.78 4.00 -14.04
C GLU A 108 3.34 3.34 -12.78
N LEU A 109 2.54 3.31 -11.70
CA LEU A 109 2.92 2.63 -10.48
C LEU A 109 3.13 1.13 -10.70
N ALA A 110 2.26 0.47 -11.46
CA ALA A 110 2.40 -0.96 -11.75
C ALA A 110 3.70 -1.24 -12.54
N GLU A 111 4.01 -0.43 -13.55
CA GLU A 111 5.24 -0.58 -14.34
C GLU A 111 6.49 -0.36 -13.49
N TRP A 112 6.51 0.69 -12.67
CA TRP A 112 7.61 0.98 -11.74
C TRP A 112 7.78 -0.11 -10.67
N LEU A 113 6.69 -0.61 -10.08
CA LEU A 113 6.73 -1.72 -9.12
C LEU A 113 7.36 -2.98 -9.74
N CYS A 114 7.03 -3.28 -11.00
CA CYS A 114 7.58 -4.43 -11.68
C CYS A 114 9.07 -4.25 -12.04
N ARG A 115 9.44 -3.07 -12.54
CA ARG A 115 10.79 -2.82 -13.07
C ARG A 115 11.81 -2.45 -12.01
N ASP A 116 11.45 -1.52 -11.14
CA ASP A 116 12.38 -0.87 -10.22
C ASP A 116 12.37 -1.59 -8.87
N LEU A 117 11.18 -1.86 -8.32
CA LEU A 117 11.06 -2.58 -7.04
C LEU A 117 11.06 -4.10 -7.14
N LYS A 118 11.03 -4.66 -8.37
CA LYS A 118 10.98 -6.11 -8.61
C LYS A 118 9.89 -6.80 -7.79
N ALA A 119 8.70 -6.20 -7.76
CA ALA A 119 7.57 -6.70 -7.00
C ALA A 119 7.24 -8.16 -7.36
N ASN A 120 6.76 -8.93 -6.37
CA ASN A 120 6.37 -10.32 -6.57
C ASN A 120 5.13 -10.42 -7.48
N LEU A 121 5.35 -10.81 -8.75
CA LEU A 121 4.31 -10.93 -9.78
C LEU A 121 3.36 -12.11 -9.56
N ILE A 122 3.75 -13.10 -8.74
CA ILE A 122 2.95 -14.29 -8.42
C ILE A 122 2.33 -14.22 -7.01
N ALA A 123 2.41 -13.06 -6.35
CA ALA A 123 1.72 -12.86 -5.08
C ALA A 123 0.22 -13.13 -5.27
N ILE A 124 -0.39 -13.87 -4.35
CA ILE A 124 -1.83 -14.13 -4.35
C ILE A 124 -2.49 -13.39 -3.19
N ASN A 125 -3.61 -12.71 -3.44
CA ASN A 125 -4.43 -12.12 -2.38
C ASN A 125 -5.32 -13.18 -1.68
N TYR A 126 -6.17 -12.80 -0.73
CA TYR A 126 -7.04 -13.75 -0.01
C TYR A 126 -8.14 -14.36 -0.87
N ALA A 127 -8.41 -13.79 -2.05
CA ALA A 127 -9.28 -14.38 -3.06
C ALA A 127 -8.51 -15.34 -4.00
N HIS A 128 -7.25 -15.66 -3.68
CA HIS A 128 -6.36 -16.48 -4.51
C HIS A 128 -6.08 -15.89 -5.90
N LEU A 129 -6.19 -14.58 -6.05
CA LEU A 129 -5.94 -13.88 -7.31
C LEU A 129 -4.55 -13.30 -7.33
N THR A 130 -3.86 -13.40 -8.47
CA THR A 130 -2.64 -12.65 -8.76
C THR A 130 -2.98 -11.26 -9.28
N PRO A 131 -2.01 -10.33 -9.38
CA PRO A 131 -2.24 -9.05 -10.04
C PRO A 131 -2.70 -9.21 -11.50
N TYR A 132 -2.21 -10.24 -12.21
CA TYR A 132 -2.65 -10.54 -13.58
C TYR A 132 -4.11 -11.01 -13.61
N HIS A 133 -4.52 -11.88 -12.68
CA HIS A 133 -5.91 -12.30 -12.57
C HIS A 133 -6.84 -11.10 -12.36
N LEU A 134 -6.48 -10.15 -11.49
CA LEU A 134 -7.26 -8.92 -11.31
C LEU A 134 -7.37 -8.10 -12.61
N ALA A 135 -6.26 -7.88 -13.31
CA ALA A 135 -6.26 -7.15 -14.58
C ALA A 135 -7.16 -7.83 -15.63
N TYR A 136 -7.12 -9.16 -15.69
CA TYR A 136 -7.98 -9.98 -16.54
C TYR A 136 -9.47 -9.84 -16.18
N PHE A 137 -9.83 -9.96 -14.89
CA PHE A 137 -11.21 -9.78 -14.43
C PHE A 137 -11.75 -8.39 -14.74
N PHE A 138 -10.92 -7.36 -14.61
CA PHE A 138 -11.28 -5.98 -14.97
C PHE A 138 -11.28 -5.70 -16.47
N ARG A 139 -10.86 -6.67 -17.30
CA ARG A 139 -10.68 -6.53 -18.75
C ARG A 139 -9.76 -5.37 -19.11
N ASP A 140 -8.74 -5.14 -18.28
CA ASP A 140 -7.78 -4.06 -18.44
C ASP A 140 -6.59 -4.54 -19.29
N GLN A 141 -6.74 -4.44 -20.60
CA GLN A 141 -5.76 -4.92 -21.56
C GLN A 141 -4.40 -4.25 -21.40
N ARG A 142 -4.38 -2.95 -21.08
CA ARG A 142 -3.13 -2.20 -20.87
C ARG A 142 -2.38 -2.71 -19.64
N MET A 143 -3.10 -2.92 -18.54
CA MET A 143 -2.49 -3.46 -17.32
C MET A 143 -1.99 -4.89 -17.53
N MET A 144 -2.75 -5.73 -18.24
CA MET A 144 -2.32 -7.08 -18.62
C MET A 144 -1.03 -7.05 -19.44
N GLU A 145 -0.90 -6.14 -20.41
CA GLU A 145 0.30 -5.97 -21.22
C GLU A 145 1.51 -5.53 -20.40
N ILE A 146 1.34 -4.61 -19.45
CA ILE A 146 2.39 -4.18 -18.52
C ILE A 146 2.88 -5.38 -17.71
N LEU A 147 1.97 -6.13 -17.09
CA LEU A 147 2.33 -7.30 -16.28
C LEU A 147 3.02 -8.39 -17.12
N LYS A 148 2.47 -8.70 -18.29
CA LYS A 148 3.03 -9.70 -19.23
C LYS A 148 4.42 -9.30 -19.70
N SER A 149 4.63 -8.04 -20.07
CA SER A 149 5.93 -7.54 -20.54
C SER A 149 6.99 -7.56 -19.45
N ASN A 150 6.57 -7.55 -18.18
CA ASN A 150 7.46 -7.69 -17.02
C ASN A 150 7.59 -9.15 -16.52
N GLY A 151 7.01 -10.13 -17.23
CA GLY A 151 7.20 -11.55 -16.95
C GLY A 151 6.15 -12.18 -16.03
N ALA A 152 4.99 -11.55 -15.84
CA ALA A 152 3.89 -12.18 -15.10
C ALA A 152 3.37 -13.43 -15.82
N VAL A 153 3.06 -14.47 -15.03
CA VAL A 153 2.39 -15.66 -15.54
C VAL A 153 0.98 -15.27 -15.98
N CYS A 154 0.64 -15.66 -17.22
CA CYS A 154 -0.60 -15.29 -17.88
C CYS A 154 -1.56 -16.48 -17.93
N ASP A 155 -1.95 -17.01 -16.78
CA ASP A 155 -2.94 -18.09 -16.66
C ASP A 155 -4.37 -17.55 -16.49
N ASP A 156 -5.35 -18.40 -16.79
CA ASP A 156 -6.75 -18.07 -16.56
C ASP A 156 -7.09 -18.35 -15.08
N PRO A 157 -7.64 -17.38 -14.34
CA PRO A 157 -7.97 -17.53 -12.92
C PRO A 157 -8.91 -18.71 -12.62
N VAL A 158 -9.70 -19.15 -13.60
CA VAL A 158 -10.61 -20.31 -13.47
C VAL A 158 -9.84 -21.63 -13.53
N THR A 159 -8.73 -21.67 -14.28
CA THR A 159 -7.91 -22.88 -14.45
C THR A 159 -6.94 -23.14 -13.30
N SER A 160 -6.51 -22.08 -12.60
CA SER A 160 -5.60 -22.19 -11.44
C SER A 160 -6.29 -22.60 -10.14
N GLY A 161 -7.63 -22.61 -10.10
CA GLY A 161 -8.43 -23.02 -8.93
C GLY A 161 -8.87 -24.49 -8.91
N GLY A 162 -8.52 -25.29 -9.93
CA GLY A 162 -9.06 -26.63 -10.13
C GLY A 162 -8.04 -27.76 -9.93
N SER A 163 -7.55 -28.00 -8.72
CA SER A 163 -7.00 -29.31 -8.28
C SER A 163 -6.48 -29.31 -6.83
N GLY A 164 -7.26 -28.78 -5.88
CA GLY A 164 -7.05 -29.02 -4.44
C GLY A 164 -8.20 -29.85 -3.89
N GLY A 165 -7.99 -31.16 -3.79
CA GLY A 165 -9.02 -32.13 -3.40
C GLY A 165 -9.62 -31.92 -2.00
N PHE A 166 -10.90 -32.26 -1.89
CA PHE A 166 -11.47 -32.90 -0.72
C PHE A 166 -11.61 -34.39 -1.02
#